data_AF-A0A3G6J4Z2-F1
#
_entry.id   AF-A0A3G6J4Z2-F1
#
_cell.length_a   1.000
_cell.length_b   1.000
_cell.length_c   1.000
_cell.angle_alpha   90.00
_cell.angle_beta   90.00
_cell.angle_gamma   90.00
#
_symmetry.space_group_name_H-M   'P 1'
#
loop_
_entity.id
_entity.type
_entity.pdbx_description
1 polymer ?
#
loop_
_entity_poly.entity_id
_entity_poly.type
_entity_poly.pdbx_seq_one_letter_code
_entity_poly.pdbx_strand_id
1 'polypeptide(L)'
;MEAEVALHAKLSPFPLPELVWREYWDGQTINDRRIHLDLDLANAAIELNKQVREKNLARSSELTGLNNPNSPLQLKDWVNRRGITMATMGKQEIQDTLTATTDFIVEEVLALRLELSKSSVRKYEAMTTSASPVDSRARGLMQFHGAARTGRWAGRLIQVQNLLCTYLPDLDAARALVKQRNQTALEMLYDSVPYVLSQRIRTAFTPKDGCEFIVAEYSAIEARVIAWLAGEDWRLDLFGRGEDIYCQSASQMFGVPMEKHGVNAHLRQKGKIAELACGYGGSIGALENMRALRMGLNAEELPGLVSAWREANLSIVKFWWTIDQAAQQTLTSGRPATTHGITFTREAGILFCALPSGRRLAYPGATITTSKFGRDVITYQGQNTAKRWDWIETYGPKLVENIVQATARDLLAYAIQTVEAKGWPVVMHVHDELIIEVPKSHCDGCAGRVGFV
;
A
#
# COMPACT_ATOMS: atom_id res chain seq x y z
N MET A 1 -19.98 -10.32 27.25
CA MET A 1 -21.44 -10.17 27.38
C MET A 1 -21.86 -8.76 27.83
N GLU A 2 -21.70 -8.33 29.10
CA GLU A 2 -22.18 -6.99 29.53
C GLU A 2 -21.57 -5.82 28.72
N ALA A 3 -20.25 -5.87 28.46
CA ALA A 3 -19.57 -4.86 27.65
C ALA A 3 -20.04 -4.85 26.18
N GLU A 4 -20.35 -6.02 25.61
CA GLU A 4 -20.83 -6.15 24.23
C GLU A 4 -22.27 -5.67 24.10
N VAL A 5 -23.12 -5.97 25.09
CA VAL A 5 -24.50 -5.47 25.17
C VAL A 5 -24.50 -3.95 25.32
N ALA A 6 -23.64 -3.39 26.19
CA ALA A 6 -23.49 -1.95 26.33
C ALA A 6 -22.97 -1.28 25.05
N LEU A 7 -22.03 -1.92 24.34
CA LEU A 7 -21.54 -1.44 23.05
C LEU A 7 -22.64 -1.49 21.99
N HIS A 8 -23.38 -2.60 21.91
CA HIS A 8 -24.51 -2.75 20.99
C HIS A 8 -25.57 -1.69 21.25
N ALA A 9 -25.94 -1.43 22.50
CA ALA A 9 -26.90 -0.38 22.86
C ALA A 9 -26.43 1.00 22.36
N LYS A 10 -25.15 1.34 22.52
CA LYS A 10 -24.56 2.60 22.04
C LYS A 10 -24.52 2.71 20.51
N LEU A 11 -24.35 1.59 19.80
CA LEU A 11 -24.23 1.57 18.33
C LEU A 11 -25.55 1.32 17.61
N SER A 12 -26.57 0.77 18.29
CA SER A 12 -27.88 0.47 17.72
C SER A 12 -28.59 1.65 17.04
N PRO A 13 -28.41 2.93 17.47
CA PRO A 13 -28.96 4.08 16.74
C PRO A 13 -28.27 4.37 15.40
N PHE A 14 -27.12 3.74 15.13
CA PHE A 14 -26.31 3.94 13.93
C PHE A 14 -26.19 2.63 13.13
N PRO A 15 -27.29 2.06 12.62
CA PRO A 15 -27.24 0.81 11.89
C PRO A 15 -26.39 0.97 10.62
N LEU A 16 -25.62 -0.07 10.31
CA LEU A 16 -24.93 -0.17 9.03
C LEU A 16 -25.96 -0.44 7.93
N PRO A 17 -25.82 0.19 6.73
CA PRO A 17 -26.66 -0.15 5.58
C PRO A 17 -26.57 -1.64 5.24
N GLU A 18 -27.67 -2.22 4.75
CA GLU A 18 -27.73 -3.63 4.33
C GLU A 18 -26.64 -3.98 3.29
N LEU A 19 -26.33 -3.04 2.39
CA LEU A 19 -25.25 -3.19 1.43
C LEU A 19 -23.90 -3.47 2.12
N VAL A 20 -23.57 -2.73 3.19
CA VAL A 20 -22.30 -2.87 3.93
C VAL A 20 -22.22 -4.22 4.64
N TRP A 21 -23.36 -4.66 5.16
CA TRP A 21 -23.54 -5.98 5.72
C TRP A 21 -23.27 -7.06 4.66
N ARG A 22 -23.86 -6.97 3.47
CA ARG A 22 -23.61 -7.88 2.35
C ARG A 22 -22.12 -7.96 2.00
N GLU A 23 -21.43 -6.82 1.92
CA GLU A 23 -19.99 -6.76 1.66
C GLU A 23 -19.15 -7.47 2.74
N TYR A 24 -19.61 -7.49 4.00
CA TYR A 24 -18.99 -8.29 5.05
C TYR A 24 -19.13 -9.79 4.76
N TRP A 25 -20.32 -10.26 4.36
CA TRP A 25 -20.56 -11.64 3.94
C TRP A 25 -19.75 -12.03 2.69
N ASP A 26 -19.65 -11.14 1.70
CA ASP A 26 -18.82 -11.34 0.51
C ASP A 26 -17.35 -11.55 0.92
N GLY A 27 -16.85 -10.71 1.83
CA GLY A 27 -15.50 -10.84 2.38
C GLY A 27 -15.28 -12.15 3.15
N GLN A 28 -16.27 -12.65 3.90
CA GLN A 28 -16.17 -13.96 4.55
C GLN A 28 -16.18 -15.10 3.53
N THR A 29 -17.03 -15.00 2.51
CA THR A 29 -17.11 -15.98 1.41
C THR A 29 -15.76 -16.12 0.69
N ILE A 30 -15.09 -15.00 0.39
CA ILE A 30 -13.75 -14.98 -0.19
C ILE A 30 -12.74 -15.66 0.76
N ASN A 31 -12.75 -15.32 2.05
CA ASN A 31 -11.87 -15.95 3.03
C ASN A 31 -12.10 -17.47 3.16
N ASP A 32 -13.35 -17.93 3.08
CA ASP A 32 -13.75 -19.33 3.19
C ASP A 32 -13.45 -20.14 1.92
N ARG A 33 -13.39 -19.48 0.75
CA ARG A 33 -12.94 -20.09 -0.51
C ARG A 33 -11.45 -20.44 -0.48
N ARG A 34 -10.67 -19.66 0.30
CA ARG A 34 -9.22 -19.83 0.55
C ARG A 34 -8.40 -19.69 -0.75
N ILE A 35 -7.09 -19.57 -0.61
CA ILE A 35 -6.16 -19.55 -1.75
C ILE A 35 -5.06 -20.59 -1.57
N HIS A 36 -4.72 -21.33 -2.62
CA HIS A 36 -3.71 -22.38 -2.56
C HIS A 36 -2.29 -21.77 -2.55
N LEU A 37 -1.42 -22.38 -1.76
CA LEU A 37 -0.02 -21.99 -1.60
C LEU A 37 0.92 -23.14 -1.98
N ASP A 38 1.99 -22.83 -2.72
CA ASP A 38 3.11 -23.76 -2.93
C ASP A 38 3.95 -23.83 -1.65
N LEU A 39 3.57 -24.75 -0.76
CA LEU A 39 4.25 -24.93 0.52
C LEU A 39 5.66 -25.50 0.37
N ASP A 40 5.97 -26.25 -0.69
CA ASP A 40 7.34 -26.69 -0.95
C ASP A 40 8.24 -25.50 -1.27
N LEU A 41 7.78 -24.57 -2.13
CA LEU A 41 8.49 -23.32 -2.39
C LEU A 41 8.68 -22.51 -1.09
N ALA A 42 7.62 -22.38 -0.27
CA ALA A 42 7.71 -21.63 0.99
C ALA A 42 8.71 -22.25 1.97
N ASN A 43 8.66 -23.58 2.16
CA ASN A 43 9.59 -24.30 3.03
C ASN A 43 11.03 -24.22 2.52
N ALA A 44 11.25 -24.39 1.22
CA ALA A 44 12.56 -24.28 0.61
C ALA A 44 13.15 -22.85 0.76
N ALA A 45 12.31 -21.82 0.63
CA ALA A 45 12.71 -20.44 0.86
C ALA A 45 13.13 -20.17 2.32
N ILE A 46 12.40 -20.73 3.29
CA ILE A 46 12.73 -20.63 4.73
C ILE A 46 14.09 -21.30 5.00
N GLU A 47 14.29 -22.50 4.44
CA GLU A 47 15.52 -23.28 4.61
C GLU A 47 16.75 -22.57 4.02
N LEU A 48 16.66 -22.13 2.76
CA LEU A 48 17.74 -21.39 2.08
C LEU A 48 18.09 -20.11 2.84
N ASN A 49 17.09 -19.36 3.29
CA ASN A 49 17.36 -18.15 4.06
C ASN A 49 18.02 -18.44 5.41
N LYS A 50 17.65 -19.54 6.07
CA LYS A 50 18.31 -19.96 7.32
C LYS A 50 19.80 -20.21 7.07
N GLN A 51 20.14 -20.97 6.03
CA GLN A 51 21.54 -21.27 5.66
C GLN A 51 22.33 -19.99 5.35
N VAL A 52 21.77 -19.10 4.53
CA VAL A 52 22.42 -17.82 4.17
C VAL A 52 22.56 -16.91 5.39
N ARG A 53 21.55 -16.87 6.27
CA ARG A 53 21.59 -16.07 7.49
C ARG A 53 22.69 -16.56 8.44
N GLU A 54 22.84 -17.87 8.61
CA GLU A 54 23.91 -18.47 9.42
C GLU A 54 25.30 -18.15 8.83
N LYS A 55 25.47 -18.30 7.51
CA LYS A 55 26.70 -17.93 6.78
C LYS A 55 27.04 -16.44 6.96
N ASN A 56 26.08 -15.55 6.75
CA ASN A 56 26.28 -14.11 6.84
C ASN A 56 26.57 -13.66 8.29
N LEU A 57 25.96 -14.29 9.30
CA LEU A 57 26.26 -14.03 10.70
C LEU A 57 27.68 -14.49 11.06
N ALA A 58 28.07 -15.70 10.64
CA ALA A 58 29.42 -16.22 10.88
C ALA A 58 30.48 -15.30 10.24
N ARG A 59 30.29 -14.91 8.98
CA ARG A 59 31.19 -13.98 8.28
C ARG A 59 31.24 -12.62 8.95
N SER A 60 30.10 -12.08 9.37
CA SER A 60 30.06 -10.80 10.07
C SER A 60 30.76 -10.88 11.43
N SER A 61 30.61 -11.98 12.17
CA SER A 61 31.36 -12.21 13.41
C SER A 61 32.87 -12.33 13.18
N GLU A 62 33.30 -13.02 12.12
CA GLU A 62 34.71 -13.13 11.74
C GLU A 62 35.34 -11.75 11.48
N LEU A 63 34.66 -10.89 10.71
CA LEU A 63 35.15 -9.56 10.35
C LEU A 63 35.14 -8.56 11.51
N THR A 64 34.15 -8.67 12.40
CA THR A 64 33.90 -7.65 13.43
C THR A 64 34.43 -8.04 14.81
N GLY A 65 34.58 -9.33 15.10
CA GLY A 65 34.85 -9.85 16.45
C GLY A 65 33.68 -9.67 17.43
N LEU A 66 32.49 -9.29 16.95
CA LEU A 66 31.33 -9.05 17.80
C LEU A 66 30.63 -10.37 18.20
N ASN A 67 30.22 -10.45 19.47
CA ASN A 67 29.40 -11.55 19.98
C ASN A 67 28.01 -11.58 19.34
N ASN A 68 27.46 -10.41 18.97
CA ASN A 68 26.20 -10.31 18.25
C ASN A 68 26.31 -9.27 17.12
N PRO A 69 26.81 -9.66 15.94
CA PRO A 69 26.96 -8.75 14.80
C PRO A 69 25.63 -8.23 14.26
N ASN A 70 24.50 -8.85 14.65
CA ASN A 70 23.17 -8.40 14.25
C ASN A 70 22.59 -7.31 15.19
N SER A 71 23.30 -6.93 16.26
CA SER A 71 22.89 -5.84 17.14
C SER A 71 23.18 -4.49 16.48
N PRO A 72 22.16 -3.64 16.22
CA PRO A 72 22.37 -2.31 15.65
C PRO A 72 23.35 -1.46 16.47
N LEU A 73 23.26 -1.55 17.81
CA LEU A 73 24.09 -0.75 18.70
C LEU A 73 25.56 -1.18 18.62
N GLN A 74 25.83 -2.49 18.76
CA GLN A 74 27.20 -3.01 18.71
C GLN A 74 27.85 -2.74 17.35
N LEU A 75 27.09 -2.92 16.26
CA LEU A 75 27.60 -2.72 14.92
C LEU A 75 27.89 -1.24 14.65
N LYS A 76 26.99 -0.33 15.07
CA LYS A 76 27.23 1.12 14.98
C LYS A 76 28.49 1.54 15.71
N ASP A 77 28.65 1.08 16.95
CA ASP A 77 29.82 1.43 17.76
C ASP A 77 31.11 0.89 17.13
N TRP A 78 31.07 -0.30 16.52
CA TRP A 78 32.19 -0.88 15.79
C TRP A 78 32.56 -0.06 14.55
N VAL A 79 31.58 0.37 13.73
CA VAL A 79 31.81 1.22 12.56
C VAL A 79 32.37 2.58 12.97
N ASN A 80 31.81 3.20 14.01
CA ASN A 80 32.26 4.49 14.54
C ASN A 80 33.72 4.44 15.02
N ARG A 81 34.16 3.34 15.63
CA ARG A 81 35.56 3.14 16.07
C ARG A 81 36.54 3.02 14.90
N ARG A 82 36.06 2.66 13.71
CA ARG A 82 36.86 2.64 12.48
C ARG A 82 36.91 3.99 11.75
N GLY A 83 36.39 5.05 12.37
CA GLY A 83 36.46 6.42 11.85
C GLY A 83 35.31 6.81 10.92
N ILE A 84 34.28 5.97 10.78
CA ILE A 84 33.10 6.25 9.97
C ILE A 84 31.94 6.58 10.92
N THR A 85 31.57 7.85 11.01
CA THR A 85 30.53 8.30 11.93
C THR A 85 29.14 7.98 11.38
N MET A 86 28.41 7.14 12.12
CA MET A 86 27.00 6.83 11.90
C MET A 86 26.18 7.16 13.17
N ALA A 87 25.07 7.87 12.98
CA ALA A 87 24.05 8.15 13.97
C ALA A 87 23.13 6.94 14.20
N THR A 88 22.76 6.23 13.13
CA THR A 88 21.84 5.08 13.17
C THR A 88 22.30 3.92 12.27
N MET A 89 21.72 2.74 12.48
CA MET A 89 21.83 1.62 11.54
C MET A 89 20.58 1.48 10.68
N GLY A 90 19.97 2.62 10.32
CA GLY A 90 18.87 2.66 9.39
C GLY A 90 19.35 2.23 8.00
N LYS A 91 18.48 1.55 7.24
CA LYS A 91 18.77 1.11 5.87
C LYS A 91 19.37 2.24 5.02
N GLN A 92 18.89 3.47 5.21
CA GLN A 92 19.35 4.58 4.40
C GLN A 92 20.79 4.98 4.70
N GLU A 93 21.06 5.24 5.96
CA GLU A 93 22.38 5.68 6.39
C GLU A 93 23.45 4.66 5.99
N ILE A 94 23.13 3.36 6.12
CA ILE A 94 23.99 2.28 5.64
C ILE A 94 24.28 2.40 4.12
N GLN A 95 23.27 2.66 3.29
CA GLN A 95 23.44 2.80 1.84
C GLN A 95 24.31 4.01 1.46
N ASP A 96 24.12 5.14 2.16
CA ASP A 96 24.92 6.34 1.93
C ASP A 96 26.38 6.09 2.34
N THR A 97 26.59 5.43 3.47
CA THR A 97 27.94 5.01 3.90
C THR A 97 28.60 4.05 2.93
N LEU A 98 27.88 3.07 2.38
CA LEU A 98 28.41 2.13 1.37
C LEU A 98 28.91 2.85 0.12
N THR A 99 28.31 3.99 -0.24
CA THR A 99 28.71 4.76 -1.43
C THR A 99 29.94 5.62 -1.17
N ALA A 100 30.19 6.00 0.09
CA ALA A 100 31.25 6.93 0.48
C ALA A 100 32.47 6.26 1.14
N THR A 101 32.29 5.06 1.71
CA THR A 101 33.36 4.35 2.42
C THR A 101 34.42 3.82 1.47
N THR A 102 35.67 3.85 1.91
CA THR A 102 36.80 3.18 1.25
C THR A 102 37.36 2.03 2.09
N ASP A 103 36.83 1.81 3.30
CA ASP A 103 37.15 0.62 4.11
C ASP A 103 36.32 -0.56 3.61
N PHE A 104 36.97 -1.46 2.86
CA PHE A 104 36.39 -2.67 2.30
C PHE A 104 35.80 -3.62 3.36
N ILE A 105 36.35 -3.65 4.57
CA ILE A 105 35.82 -4.51 5.65
C ILE A 105 34.52 -3.91 6.18
N VAL A 106 34.46 -2.59 6.36
CA VAL A 106 33.22 -1.91 6.74
C VAL A 106 32.18 -2.05 5.64
N GLU A 107 32.59 -1.93 4.38
CA GLU A 107 31.73 -2.14 3.21
C GLU A 107 31.08 -3.54 3.24
N GLU A 108 31.88 -4.60 3.38
CA GLU A 108 31.39 -5.97 3.45
C GLU A 108 30.43 -6.18 4.64
N VAL A 109 30.80 -5.69 5.83
CA VAL A 109 29.99 -5.82 7.05
C VAL A 109 28.64 -5.09 6.91
N LEU A 110 28.64 -3.89 6.32
CA LEU A 110 27.42 -3.12 6.08
C LEU A 110 26.53 -3.77 5.01
N ALA A 111 27.12 -4.36 3.97
CA ALA A 111 26.39 -5.14 2.97
C ALA A 111 25.73 -6.38 3.59
N LEU A 112 26.47 -7.16 4.39
CA LEU A 112 25.94 -8.31 5.15
C LEU A 112 24.79 -7.90 6.07
N ARG A 113 24.91 -6.74 6.73
CA ARG A 113 23.85 -6.19 7.57
C ARG A 113 22.58 -5.88 6.79
N LEU A 114 22.69 -5.27 5.60
CA LEU A 114 21.53 -5.03 4.74
C LEU A 114 20.84 -6.33 4.37
N GLU A 115 21.59 -7.39 4.07
CA GLU A 115 21.03 -8.71 3.78
C GLU A 115 20.27 -9.30 4.96
N LEU A 116 20.90 -9.31 6.14
CA LEU A 116 20.33 -9.84 7.38
C LEU A 116 19.07 -9.10 7.84
N SER A 117 18.88 -7.87 7.37
CA SER A 117 17.71 -7.02 7.66
C SER A 117 16.51 -7.27 6.75
N LYS A 118 16.66 -7.99 5.64
CA LYS A 118 15.55 -8.32 4.72
C LYS A 118 14.54 -9.22 5.43
N SER A 119 13.27 -8.81 5.43
CA SER A 119 12.19 -9.44 6.20
C SER A 119 11.26 -10.36 5.37
N SER A 120 11.63 -10.66 4.12
CA SER A 120 10.83 -11.46 3.18
C SER A 120 10.44 -12.83 3.73
N VAL A 121 11.28 -13.43 4.57
CA VAL A 121 11.06 -14.80 5.09
C VAL A 121 9.89 -14.92 6.06
N ARG A 122 9.58 -13.87 6.82
CA ARG A 122 8.39 -13.86 7.68
C ARG A 122 7.10 -14.08 6.90
N LYS A 123 7.09 -13.77 5.60
CA LYS A 123 5.94 -14.01 4.72
C LYS A 123 5.81 -15.49 4.39
N TYR A 124 6.92 -16.17 4.10
CA TYR A 124 6.92 -17.63 3.90
C TYR A 124 6.57 -18.38 5.19
N GLU A 125 7.09 -17.96 6.35
CA GLU A 125 6.70 -18.53 7.65
C GLU A 125 5.19 -18.33 7.93
N ALA A 126 4.65 -17.16 7.60
CA ALA A 126 3.22 -16.91 7.69
C ALA A 126 2.41 -17.80 6.73
N MET A 127 2.93 -18.09 5.53
CA MET A 127 2.30 -19.03 4.58
C MET A 127 2.20 -20.43 5.17
N THR A 128 3.30 -20.97 5.69
CA THR A 128 3.33 -22.33 6.25
C THR A 128 2.47 -22.47 7.51
N THR A 129 2.34 -21.39 8.28
CA THR A 129 1.54 -21.38 9.52
C THR A 129 0.04 -21.15 9.24
N SER A 130 -0.31 -20.44 8.17
CA SER A 130 -1.71 -20.10 7.85
C SER A 130 -2.40 -21.05 6.88
N ALA A 131 -1.63 -21.81 6.11
CA ALA A 131 -2.17 -22.84 5.22
C ALA A 131 -2.61 -24.08 6.00
N SER A 132 -3.69 -24.71 5.56
CA SER A 132 -4.05 -26.03 6.09
C SER A 132 -3.07 -27.09 5.55
N PRO A 133 -2.61 -28.04 6.39
CA PRO A 133 -1.67 -29.07 5.97
C PRO A 133 -2.31 -30.13 5.04
N VAL A 134 -3.65 -30.12 4.90
CA VAL A 134 -4.39 -31.10 4.09
C VAL A 134 -4.58 -30.62 2.66
N ASP A 135 -4.94 -29.35 2.48
CA ASP A 135 -5.30 -28.76 1.18
C ASP A 135 -4.30 -27.68 0.71
N SER A 136 -3.28 -27.37 1.51
CA SER A 136 -2.32 -26.27 1.26
C SER A 136 -2.99 -24.92 1.00
N ARG A 137 -4.21 -24.70 1.49
CA ARG A 137 -4.93 -23.43 1.29
C ARG A 137 -4.89 -22.55 2.54
N ALA A 138 -4.61 -21.27 2.34
CA ALA A 138 -4.63 -20.26 3.39
C ALA A 138 -5.99 -19.54 3.47
N ARG A 139 -6.43 -19.26 4.71
CA ARG A 139 -7.72 -18.62 5.04
C ARG A 139 -7.52 -17.38 5.90
N GLY A 140 -8.53 -16.51 5.93
CA GLY A 140 -8.53 -15.33 6.82
C GLY A 140 -7.46 -14.30 6.47
N LEU A 141 -7.07 -14.20 5.19
CA LEU A 141 -6.03 -13.28 4.72
C LEU A 141 -6.50 -11.83 4.72
N MET A 142 -7.81 -11.58 4.75
CA MET A 142 -8.39 -10.25 4.70
C MET A 142 -9.31 -9.98 5.89
N GLN A 143 -9.10 -8.85 6.56
CA GLN A 143 -10.00 -8.33 7.57
C GLN A 143 -10.91 -7.26 6.97
N PHE A 144 -12.22 -7.48 7.04
CA PHE A 144 -13.24 -6.48 6.72
C PHE A 144 -13.08 -5.25 7.61
N HIS A 145 -13.19 -4.06 7.01
CA HIS A 145 -13.09 -2.77 7.70
C HIS A 145 -11.78 -2.55 8.48
N GLY A 146 -10.69 -3.20 8.05
CA GLY A 146 -9.38 -3.12 8.70
C GLY A 146 -8.72 -1.75 8.65
N ALA A 147 -9.06 -0.92 7.66
CA ALA A 147 -8.78 0.52 7.63
C ALA A 147 -9.97 1.29 8.20
N ALA A 148 -9.90 1.64 9.49
CA ALA A 148 -11.03 2.19 10.25
C ALA A 148 -11.68 3.45 9.63
N ARG A 149 -10.96 4.20 8.79
CA ARG A 149 -11.45 5.49 8.22
C ARG A 149 -12.21 5.28 6.94
N THR A 150 -11.63 4.51 6.01
CA THR A 150 -12.13 4.40 4.64
C THR A 150 -13.00 3.16 4.45
N GLY A 151 -12.91 2.19 5.36
CA GLY A 151 -13.59 0.89 5.24
C GLY A 151 -12.86 -0.09 4.32
N ARG A 152 -11.66 0.24 3.82
CA ARG A 152 -10.81 -0.71 3.07
C ARG A 152 -10.49 -1.93 3.93
N TRP A 153 -10.47 -3.09 3.29
CA TRP A 153 -9.97 -4.31 3.91
C TRP A 153 -8.48 -4.19 4.22
N ALA A 154 -8.03 -4.85 5.28
CA ALA A 154 -6.62 -4.92 5.61
C ALA A 154 -6.11 -6.36 5.58
N GLY A 155 -4.93 -6.56 5.02
CA GLY A 155 -4.26 -7.85 5.01
C GLY A 155 -3.94 -8.35 6.43
N ARG A 156 -4.16 -9.64 6.68
CA ARG A 156 -3.80 -10.38 7.90
C ARG A 156 -2.92 -11.57 7.54
N LEU A 157 -2.30 -12.16 8.56
CA LEU A 157 -1.37 -13.29 8.42
C LEU A 157 -0.21 -12.95 7.47
N ILE A 158 -0.29 -13.39 6.21
CA ILE A 158 0.69 -13.09 5.16
C ILE A 158 0.71 -11.58 4.84
N GLN A 159 -0.40 -10.85 5.03
CA GLN A 159 -0.57 -9.45 4.63
C GLN A 159 -0.26 -9.23 3.14
N VAL A 160 -1.13 -9.79 2.30
CA VAL A 160 -0.97 -9.83 0.83
C VAL A 160 -0.79 -8.45 0.18
N GLN A 161 -1.35 -7.40 0.79
CA GLN A 161 -1.19 -5.99 0.37
C GLN A 161 0.25 -5.45 0.46
N ASN A 162 1.11 -6.09 1.26
CA ASN A 162 2.50 -5.67 1.49
C ASN A 162 3.52 -6.54 0.73
N LEU A 163 3.08 -7.38 -0.20
CA LEU A 163 3.97 -8.20 -1.00
C LEU A 163 4.66 -7.35 -2.08
N LEU A 164 5.97 -7.51 -2.20
CA LEU A 164 6.78 -6.79 -3.18
C LEU A 164 6.40 -7.17 -4.61
N CYS A 165 6.39 -6.16 -5.48
CA CYS A 165 6.36 -6.35 -6.93
C CYS A 165 7.61 -7.10 -7.39
N THR A 166 7.44 -7.85 -8.48
CA THR A 166 8.42 -8.80 -8.99
C THR A 166 9.11 -8.23 -10.23
N TYR A 167 10.45 -8.17 -10.22
CA TYR A 167 11.25 -7.62 -11.33
C TYR A 167 12.38 -8.53 -11.83
N LEU A 168 12.48 -9.74 -11.27
CA LEU A 168 13.54 -10.68 -11.65
C LEU A 168 13.36 -11.10 -13.13
N PRO A 169 14.42 -11.23 -13.94
CA PRO A 169 14.34 -11.97 -15.19
C PRO A 169 14.23 -13.49 -14.91
N ASP A 170 13.66 -14.25 -15.84
CA ASP A 170 13.60 -15.73 -15.79
C ASP A 170 12.98 -16.33 -14.52
N LEU A 171 11.74 -15.92 -14.25
CA LEU A 171 10.99 -16.25 -13.03
C LEU A 171 10.91 -17.74 -12.71
N ASP A 172 10.73 -18.57 -13.74
CA ASP A 172 10.54 -20.01 -13.60
C ASP A 172 11.84 -20.73 -13.22
N ALA A 173 12.97 -20.30 -13.81
CA ALA A 173 14.29 -20.84 -13.48
C ALA A 173 14.66 -20.52 -12.03
N ALA A 174 14.49 -19.26 -11.60
CA ALA A 174 14.71 -18.85 -10.22
C ALA A 174 13.85 -19.67 -9.24
N ARG A 175 12.57 -19.87 -9.58
CA ARG A 175 11.64 -20.67 -8.75
C ARG A 175 12.12 -22.12 -8.64
N ALA A 176 12.53 -22.74 -9.74
CA ALA A 176 13.00 -24.12 -9.75
C ALA A 176 14.24 -24.29 -8.86
N LEU A 177 15.21 -23.37 -8.95
CA LEU A 177 16.41 -23.39 -8.12
C LEU A 177 16.10 -23.25 -6.62
N VAL A 178 15.15 -22.39 -6.25
CA VAL A 178 14.68 -22.28 -4.86
C VAL A 178 14.08 -23.60 -4.40
N LYS A 179 13.17 -24.21 -5.16
CA LYS A 179 12.56 -25.51 -4.80
C LYS A 179 13.60 -26.64 -4.68
N GLN A 180 14.63 -26.61 -5.52
CA GLN A 180 15.75 -27.55 -5.45
C GLN A 180 16.73 -27.28 -4.29
N ARG A 181 16.53 -26.20 -3.52
CA ARG A 181 17.44 -25.73 -2.47
C ARG A 181 18.87 -25.52 -2.99
N ASN A 182 19.02 -25.12 -4.25
CA ASN A 182 20.32 -24.96 -4.90
C ASN A 182 20.90 -23.57 -4.58
N GLN A 183 21.43 -23.41 -3.37
CA GLN A 183 22.04 -22.16 -2.92
C GLN A 183 23.18 -21.70 -3.84
N THR A 184 24.07 -22.62 -4.24
CA THR A 184 25.24 -22.29 -5.06
C THR A 184 24.84 -21.66 -6.39
N ALA A 185 23.89 -22.27 -7.12
CA ALA A 185 23.42 -21.71 -8.38
C ALA A 185 22.72 -20.35 -8.18
N LEU A 186 21.96 -20.18 -7.09
CA LEU A 186 21.32 -18.91 -6.78
C LEU A 186 22.34 -17.79 -6.49
N GLU A 187 23.41 -18.09 -5.76
CA GLU A 187 24.50 -17.15 -5.49
C GLU A 187 25.34 -16.83 -6.75
N MET A 188 25.42 -17.75 -7.71
CA MET A 188 26.14 -17.53 -8.97
C MET A 188 25.35 -16.73 -10.01
N LEU A 189 24.03 -16.89 -10.03
CA LEU A 189 23.16 -16.35 -11.10
C LEU A 189 22.45 -15.05 -10.73
N TYR A 190 22.35 -14.73 -9.43
CA TYR A 190 21.60 -13.58 -8.95
C TYR A 190 22.36 -12.81 -7.87
N ASP A 191 22.02 -11.52 -7.69
CA ASP A 191 22.67 -10.63 -6.72
C ASP A 191 22.79 -11.22 -5.32
N SER A 192 21.70 -11.80 -4.80
CA SER A 192 21.73 -12.61 -3.58
C SER A 192 20.50 -13.46 -3.37
N VAL A 193 20.64 -14.54 -2.60
CA VAL A 193 19.51 -15.41 -2.24
C VAL A 193 18.38 -14.62 -1.55
N PRO A 194 18.62 -13.77 -0.53
CA PRO A 194 17.54 -12.98 0.07
C PRO A 194 16.84 -12.04 -0.91
N TYR A 195 17.57 -11.52 -1.91
CA TYR A 195 16.98 -10.74 -2.99
C TYR A 195 16.02 -11.59 -3.82
N VAL A 196 16.47 -12.75 -4.34
CA VAL A 196 15.61 -13.69 -5.08
C VAL A 196 14.37 -14.06 -4.28
N LEU A 197 14.54 -14.46 -3.02
CA LEU A 197 13.43 -14.86 -2.15
C LEU A 197 12.41 -13.73 -1.96
N SER A 198 12.86 -12.48 -1.86
CA SER A 198 11.96 -11.31 -1.76
C SER A 198 11.16 -11.05 -3.03
N GLN A 199 11.76 -11.32 -4.20
CA GLN A 199 11.15 -11.17 -5.51
C GLN A 199 10.22 -12.34 -5.88
N ARG A 200 10.19 -13.44 -5.11
CA ARG A 200 9.40 -14.66 -5.43
C ARG A 200 8.12 -14.83 -4.62
N ILE A 201 7.88 -14.01 -3.59
CA ILE A 201 6.83 -14.29 -2.59
C ILE A 201 5.44 -14.42 -3.24
N ARG A 202 5.12 -13.59 -4.24
CA ARG A 202 3.83 -13.64 -4.93
C ARG A 202 3.62 -14.92 -5.74
N THR A 203 4.70 -15.54 -6.21
CA THR A 203 4.61 -16.80 -6.96
C THR A 203 4.24 -17.99 -6.07
N ALA A 204 4.36 -17.87 -4.75
CA ALA A 204 3.92 -18.91 -3.83
C ALA A 204 2.39 -19.08 -3.85
N PHE A 205 1.63 -18.11 -4.35
CA PHE A 205 0.19 -18.27 -4.59
C PHE A 205 -0.02 -18.94 -5.94
N THR A 206 -0.66 -20.10 -5.96
CA THR A 206 -0.94 -20.84 -7.20
C THR A 206 -2.43 -21.17 -7.28
N PRO A 207 -3.00 -21.26 -8.50
CA PRO A 207 -4.38 -21.70 -8.66
C PRO A 207 -4.49 -23.20 -8.31
N LYS A 208 -5.72 -23.66 -8.09
CA LYS A 208 -6.04 -25.11 -8.06
C LYS A 208 -5.56 -25.80 -9.33
N ASP A 209 -5.28 -27.09 -9.20
CA ASP A 209 -5.01 -27.95 -10.35
C ASP A 209 -6.16 -27.87 -11.37
N GLY A 210 -5.80 -27.69 -12.65
CA GLY A 210 -6.78 -27.50 -13.73
C GLY A 210 -7.41 -26.10 -13.79
N CYS A 211 -7.07 -25.19 -12.86
CA CYS A 211 -7.52 -23.80 -12.86
C CYS A 211 -6.40 -22.82 -13.22
N GLU A 212 -6.80 -21.59 -13.49
CA GLU A 212 -5.96 -20.42 -13.64
C GLU A 212 -6.52 -19.26 -12.83
N PHE A 213 -5.62 -18.32 -12.53
CA PHE A 213 -5.98 -17.06 -11.91
C PHE A 213 -6.17 -16.00 -13.00
N ILE A 214 -7.29 -15.28 -12.94
CA ILE A 214 -7.54 -14.07 -13.72
C ILE A 214 -7.43 -12.88 -12.77
N VAL A 215 -6.61 -11.90 -13.13
CA VAL A 215 -6.43 -10.67 -12.35
C VAL A 215 -7.06 -9.51 -13.10
N ALA A 216 -7.92 -8.76 -12.42
CA ALA A 216 -8.51 -7.53 -12.93
C ALA A 216 -8.20 -6.38 -11.98
N GLU A 217 -7.62 -5.29 -12.49
CA GLU A 217 -7.19 -4.14 -11.70
C GLU A 217 -7.88 -2.86 -12.20
N TYR A 218 -8.32 -2.01 -11.28
CA TYR A 218 -8.67 -0.64 -11.66
C TYR A 218 -7.42 0.23 -11.84
N SER A 219 -7.10 0.55 -13.09
CA SER A 219 -6.01 1.48 -13.41
C SER A 219 -6.24 2.89 -12.84
N ALA A 220 -5.40 3.29 -11.88
CA ALA A 220 -5.38 4.63 -11.29
C ALA A 220 -6.74 5.10 -10.73
N ILE A 221 -7.46 4.20 -10.05
CA ILE A 221 -8.84 4.44 -9.59
C ILE A 221 -8.98 5.72 -8.77
N GLU A 222 -8.03 5.99 -7.86
CA GLU A 222 -8.11 7.16 -6.98
C GLU A 222 -7.97 8.47 -7.76
N ALA A 223 -7.10 8.50 -8.79
CA ALA A 223 -6.96 9.65 -9.68
C ALA A 223 -8.22 9.88 -10.53
N ARG A 224 -8.93 8.81 -10.90
CA ARG A 224 -10.23 8.90 -11.61
C ARG A 224 -11.33 9.40 -10.69
N VAL A 225 -11.40 8.87 -9.47
CA VAL A 225 -12.43 9.22 -8.48
C VAL A 225 -12.28 10.67 -8.04
N ILE A 226 -11.06 11.16 -7.77
CA ILE A 226 -10.88 12.58 -7.39
C ILE A 226 -11.22 13.52 -8.55
N ALA A 227 -10.84 13.19 -9.79
CA ALA A 227 -11.20 13.98 -10.96
C ALA A 227 -12.71 14.03 -11.18
N TRP A 228 -13.39 12.89 -11.02
CA TRP A 228 -14.85 12.79 -11.12
C TRP A 228 -15.57 13.60 -10.04
N LEU A 229 -15.18 13.45 -8.77
CA LEU A 229 -15.78 14.18 -7.66
C LEU A 229 -15.54 15.69 -7.77
N ALA A 230 -14.36 16.10 -8.21
CA ALA A 230 -14.01 17.51 -8.35
C ALA A 230 -14.56 18.17 -9.62
N GLY A 231 -14.92 17.39 -10.65
CA GLY A 231 -15.25 17.93 -11.98
C GLY A 231 -14.01 18.47 -12.70
N GLU A 232 -12.91 17.71 -12.70
CA GLU A 232 -11.66 18.06 -13.39
C GLU A 232 -11.67 17.50 -14.83
N ASP A 233 -12.34 18.21 -15.74
CA ASP A 233 -12.70 17.72 -17.08
C ASP A 233 -11.50 17.26 -17.90
N TRP A 234 -10.38 18.00 -17.90
CA TRP A 234 -9.21 17.63 -18.71
C TRP A 234 -8.64 16.25 -18.34
N ARG A 235 -8.75 15.86 -17.05
CA ARG A 235 -8.34 14.52 -16.59
C ARG A 235 -9.34 13.47 -17.03
N LEU A 236 -10.63 13.78 -16.95
CA LEU A 236 -11.69 12.88 -17.41
C LEU A 236 -11.57 12.62 -18.91
N ASP A 237 -11.31 13.65 -19.71
CA ASP A 237 -11.05 13.56 -21.15
C ASP A 237 -9.83 12.70 -21.44
N LEU A 238 -8.72 12.94 -20.74
CA LEU A 238 -7.50 12.14 -20.84
C LEU A 238 -7.78 10.66 -20.57
N PHE A 239 -8.50 10.37 -19.49
CA PHE A 239 -8.90 9.02 -19.14
C PHE A 239 -9.84 8.39 -20.18
N GLY A 240 -10.72 9.17 -20.78
CA GLY A 240 -11.61 8.76 -21.87
C GLY A 240 -10.87 8.39 -23.16
N ARG A 241 -9.71 9.02 -23.40
CA ARG A 241 -8.80 8.69 -24.52
C ARG A 241 -7.86 7.51 -24.23
N GLY A 242 -7.91 6.94 -23.03
CA GLY A 242 -7.03 5.81 -22.65
C GLY A 242 -5.56 6.22 -22.41
N GLU A 243 -5.30 7.50 -22.22
CA GLU A 243 -3.96 8.03 -22.00
C GLU A 243 -3.47 7.82 -20.56
N ASP A 244 -2.14 7.87 -20.36
CA ASP A 244 -1.51 7.67 -19.06
C ASP A 244 -1.41 8.98 -18.28
N ILE A 245 -2.24 9.12 -17.24
CA ILE A 245 -2.29 10.33 -16.42
C ILE A 245 -0.94 10.67 -15.79
N TYR A 246 -0.09 9.68 -15.46
CA TYR A 246 1.19 9.95 -14.84
C TYR A 246 2.21 10.51 -15.84
N CYS A 247 2.13 10.07 -17.10
CA CYS A 247 2.91 10.68 -18.18
C CYS A 247 2.45 12.11 -18.43
N GLN A 248 1.15 12.38 -18.45
CA GLN A 248 0.65 13.72 -18.69
C GLN A 248 0.95 14.67 -17.54
N SER A 249 0.73 14.26 -16.29
CA SER A 249 1.10 15.04 -15.11
C SER A 249 2.60 15.35 -15.12
N ALA A 250 3.46 14.37 -15.45
CA ALA A 250 4.90 14.64 -15.63
C ALA A 250 5.15 15.65 -16.77
N SER A 251 4.48 15.50 -17.91
CA SER A 251 4.67 16.38 -19.06
C SER A 251 4.32 17.83 -18.75
N GLN A 252 3.19 18.06 -18.07
CA GLN A 252 2.78 19.40 -17.63
C GLN A 252 3.71 19.98 -16.57
N MET A 253 4.14 19.17 -15.61
CA MET A 253 5.01 19.61 -14.51
C MET A 253 6.43 19.96 -14.97
N PHE A 254 6.98 19.20 -15.92
CA PHE A 254 8.36 19.40 -16.42
C PHE A 254 8.42 20.18 -17.74
N GLY A 255 7.27 20.51 -18.34
CA GLY A 255 7.21 21.24 -19.61
C GLY A 255 7.78 20.48 -20.81
N VAL A 256 7.87 19.14 -20.75
CA VAL A 256 8.44 18.29 -21.81
C VAL A 256 7.43 17.26 -22.31
N PRO A 257 7.31 17.01 -23.63
CA PRO A 257 6.52 15.90 -24.14
C PRO A 257 7.01 14.56 -23.56
N MET A 258 6.07 13.74 -23.10
CA MET A 258 6.35 12.47 -22.44
C MET A 258 6.02 11.27 -23.33
N GLU A 259 6.96 10.34 -23.44
CA GLU A 259 6.76 9.04 -24.08
C GLU A 259 6.90 7.92 -23.05
N LYS A 260 5.89 7.04 -22.94
CA LYS A 260 5.83 5.98 -21.92
C LYS A 260 7.02 5.02 -21.94
N HIS A 261 7.58 4.77 -23.13
CA HIS A 261 8.73 3.88 -23.35
C HIS A 261 9.92 4.61 -24.00
N GLY A 262 9.96 5.95 -23.91
CA GLY A 262 11.03 6.77 -24.46
C GLY A 262 12.12 7.13 -23.44
N VAL A 263 13.05 8.01 -23.84
CA VAL A 263 14.18 8.49 -23.03
C VAL A 263 13.72 9.11 -21.69
N ASN A 264 12.50 9.65 -21.66
CA ASN A 264 11.91 10.32 -20.51
C ASN A 264 11.03 9.39 -19.63
N ALA A 265 11.03 8.08 -19.86
CA ALA A 265 10.20 7.13 -19.09
C ALA A 265 10.42 7.22 -17.56
N HIS A 266 11.62 7.56 -17.13
CA HIS A 266 11.96 7.78 -15.72
C HIS A 266 11.14 8.92 -15.06
N LEU A 267 10.74 9.95 -15.83
CA LEU A 267 9.92 11.06 -15.34
C LEU A 267 8.47 10.63 -15.02
N ARG A 268 7.97 9.54 -15.61
CA ARG A 268 6.63 9.00 -15.30
C ARG A 268 6.51 8.65 -13.81
N GLN A 269 7.58 8.11 -13.22
CA GLN A 269 7.59 7.76 -11.81
C GLN A 269 7.51 9.01 -10.91
N LYS A 270 8.15 10.11 -11.33
CA LYS A 270 8.03 11.43 -10.68
C LYS A 270 6.60 11.96 -10.79
N GLY A 271 5.98 11.89 -11.97
CA GLY A 271 4.57 12.24 -12.17
C GLY A 271 3.61 11.44 -11.28
N LYS A 272 3.86 10.14 -11.10
CA LYS A 272 3.09 9.29 -10.18
C LYS A 272 3.19 9.76 -8.73
N ILE A 273 4.38 10.11 -8.25
CA ILE A 273 4.56 10.61 -6.88
C ILE A 273 3.87 11.95 -6.70
N ALA A 274 4.04 12.86 -7.66
CA ALA A 274 3.37 14.14 -7.63
C ALA A 274 1.85 13.97 -7.58
N GLU A 275 1.30 13.07 -8.38
CA GLU A 275 -0.13 12.77 -8.38
C GLU A 275 -0.63 12.25 -7.02
N LEU A 276 0.08 11.28 -6.45
CA LEU A 276 -0.28 10.66 -5.17
C LEU A 276 -0.09 11.60 -3.97
N ALA A 277 0.92 12.47 -4.01
CA ALA A 277 1.20 13.42 -2.94
C ALA A 277 0.31 14.66 -3.06
N CYS A 278 0.30 15.30 -4.22
CA CYS A 278 -0.36 16.59 -4.42
C CYS A 278 -1.88 16.47 -4.42
N GLY A 279 -2.44 15.36 -4.91
CA GLY A 279 -3.88 15.11 -4.95
C GLY A 279 -4.61 15.25 -3.62
N TYR A 280 -3.89 15.13 -2.50
CA TYR A 280 -4.43 15.21 -1.15
C TYR A 280 -3.72 16.27 -0.29
N GLY A 281 -3.26 17.35 -0.92
CA GLY A 281 -2.68 18.49 -0.22
C GLY A 281 -1.26 18.25 0.32
N GLY A 282 -0.58 17.20 -0.15
CA GLY A 282 0.84 16.98 0.13
C GLY A 282 1.67 18.20 -0.24
N SER A 283 2.54 18.60 0.68
CA SER A 283 3.54 19.64 0.48
C SER A 283 4.91 19.01 0.23
N ILE A 284 5.97 19.83 0.26
CA ILE A 284 7.37 19.40 0.08
C ILE A 284 7.70 18.20 0.99
N GLY A 285 7.31 18.25 2.27
CA GLY A 285 7.56 17.16 3.20
C GLY A 285 6.85 15.85 2.84
N ALA A 286 5.71 15.88 2.14
CA ALA A 286 5.06 14.67 1.64
C ALA A 286 5.85 14.06 0.48
N LEU A 287 6.36 14.89 -0.44
CA LEU A 287 7.21 14.46 -1.55
C LEU A 287 8.55 13.88 -1.06
N GLU A 288 9.17 14.52 -0.07
CA GLU A 288 10.39 14.01 0.59
C GLU A 288 10.16 12.63 1.22
N ASN A 289 9.05 12.46 1.95
CA ASN A 289 8.68 11.17 2.55
C ASN A 289 8.38 10.09 1.50
N MET A 290 7.89 10.47 0.32
CA MET A 290 7.73 9.58 -0.84
C MET A 290 9.04 9.34 -1.61
N ARG A 291 10.19 9.75 -1.06
CA ARG A 291 11.54 9.56 -1.60
C ARG A 291 11.76 10.24 -2.96
N ALA A 292 11.03 11.32 -3.24
CA ALA A 292 11.17 12.12 -4.46
C ALA A 292 12.65 12.45 -4.76
N LEU A 293 13.40 12.85 -3.73
CA LEU A 293 14.82 13.23 -3.85
C LEU A 293 15.71 12.11 -4.42
N ARG A 294 15.45 10.85 -4.06
CA ARG A 294 16.26 9.71 -4.54
C ARG A 294 15.96 9.30 -5.97
N MET A 295 14.91 9.87 -6.51
CA MET A 295 14.45 9.59 -7.86
C MET A 295 14.92 10.69 -8.81
N GLY A 296 15.95 11.44 -8.39
CA GLY A 296 16.58 12.52 -9.13
C GLY A 296 15.73 13.78 -9.20
N LEU A 297 14.94 14.07 -8.17
CA LEU A 297 14.32 15.39 -7.99
C LEU A 297 15.17 16.20 -7.02
N ASN A 298 15.44 17.45 -7.36
CA ASN A 298 16.16 18.34 -6.45
C ASN A 298 15.18 18.96 -5.45
N ALA A 299 15.60 19.16 -4.20
CA ALA A 299 14.76 19.77 -3.17
C ALA A 299 14.24 21.16 -3.59
N GLU A 300 15.05 21.90 -4.35
CA GLU A 300 14.73 23.21 -4.90
C GLU A 300 13.61 23.18 -5.96
N GLU A 301 13.40 22.04 -6.63
CA GLU A 301 12.38 21.88 -7.67
C GLU A 301 11.01 21.52 -7.07
N LEU A 302 10.98 20.92 -5.87
CA LEU A 302 9.75 20.44 -5.23
C LEU A 302 8.67 21.53 -5.06
N PRO A 303 8.99 22.76 -4.61
CA PRO A 303 7.99 23.83 -4.50
C PRO A 303 7.34 24.16 -5.86
N GLY A 304 8.14 24.29 -6.91
CA GLY A 304 7.65 24.59 -8.26
C GLY A 304 6.74 23.49 -8.80
N LEU A 305 7.10 22.22 -8.56
CA LEU A 305 6.30 21.07 -8.95
C LEU A 305 4.93 21.03 -8.24
N VAL A 306 4.89 21.33 -6.94
CA VAL A 306 3.63 21.39 -6.19
C VAL A 306 2.74 22.53 -6.71
N SER A 307 3.32 23.70 -6.97
CA SER A 307 2.57 24.84 -7.51
C SER A 307 2.01 24.55 -8.90
N ALA A 308 2.84 24.04 -9.81
CA ALA A 308 2.43 23.68 -11.17
C ALA A 308 1.31 22.63 -11.17
N TRP A 309 1.39 21.60 -10.30
CA TRP A 309 0.32 20.62 -10.16
C TRP A 309 -0.98 21.30 -9.69
N ARG A 310 -0.94 22.18 -8.69
CA ARG A 310 -2.14 22.86 -8.17
C ARG A 310 -2.76 23.81 -9.22
N GLU A 311 -1.94 24.52 -9.98
CA GLU A 311 -2.38 25.42 -11.05
C GLU A 311 -3.03 24.65 -12.20
N ALA A 312 -2.56 23.44 -12.51
CA ALA A 312 -3.18 22.56 -13.50
C ALA A 312 -4.45 21.86 -13.00
N ASN A 313 -4.76 21.91 -11.69
CA ASN A 313 -5.81 21.11 -11.05
C ASN A 313 -6.72 21.95 -10.16
N LEU A 314 -7.19 23.07 -10.71
CA LEU A 314 -7.95 24.07 -9.96
C LEU A 314 -9.26 23.51 -9.39
N SER A 315 -9.94 22.64 -10.12
CA SER A 315 -11.20 22.03 -9.65
C SER A 315 -10.92 21.12 -8.46
N ILE A 316 -9.85 20.32 -8.48
CA ILE A 316 -9.44 19.49 -7.34
C ILE A 316 -9.06 20.35 -6.12
N VAL A 317 -8.27 21.41 -6.31
CA VAL A 317 -7.88 22.31 -5.21
C VAL A 317 -9.12 22.99 -4.61
N LYS A 318 -10.05 23.46 -5.45
CA LYS A 318 -11.33 24.03 -5.00
C LYS A 318 -12.17 23.00 -4.25
N PHE A 319 -12.20 21.76 -4.72
CA PHE A 319 -12.93 20.67 -4.08
C PHE A 319 -12.44 20.42 -2.65
N TRP A 320 -11.12 20.43 -2.39
CA TRP A 320 -10.58 20.30 -1.03
C TRP A 320 -11.17 21.31 -0.05
N TRP A 321 -11.17 22.59 -0.44
CA TRP A 321 -11.63 23.66 0.44
C TRP A 321 -13.16 23.75 0.52
N THR A 322 -13.86 23.32 -0.52
CA THR A 322 -15.33 23.23 -0.48
C THR A 322 -15.78 22.13 0.49
N ILE A 323 -15.08 20.99 0.50
CA ILE A 323 -15.29 19.91 1.48
C ILE A 323 -14.97 20.39 2.91
N ASP A 324 -13.86 21.09 3.08
CA ASP A 324 -13.48 21.67 4.38
C ASP A 324 -14.57 22.61 4.92
N GLN A 325 -15.03 23.54 4.09
CA GLN A 325 -16.10 24.48 4.44
C GLN A 325 -17.40 23.77 4.80
N ALA A 326 -17.82 22.77 4.03
CA ALA A 326 -19.04 22.02 4.31
C ALA A 326 -18.96 21.28 5.67
N ALA A 327 -17.81 20.67 5.97
CA ALA A 327 -17.57 20.02 7.25
C ALA A 327 -17.58 21.03 8.42
N GLN A 328 -16.90 22.16 8.29
CA GLN A 328 -16.87 23.22 9.31
C GLN A 328 -18.25 23.87 9.52
N GLN A 329 -18.99 24.14 8.45
CA GLN A 329 -20.37 24.67 8.53
C GLN A 329 -21.29 23.71 9.29
N THR A 330 -21.15 22.41 9.05
CA THR A 330 -21.93 21.39 9.77
C THR A 330 -21.57 21.36 11.26
N LEU A 331 -20.28 21.48 11.60
CA LEU A 331 -19.82 21.50 12.99
C LEU A 331 -20.27 22.75 13.76
N THR A 332 -20.23 23.91 13.11
CA THR A 332 -20.58 25.22 13.72
C THR A 332 -22.08 25.45 13.81
N SER A 333 -22.83 25.20 12.72
CA SER A 333 -24.27 25.48 12.68
C SER A 333 -25.14 24.33 13.17
N GLY A 334 -24.61 23.11 13.20
CA GLY A 334 -25.36 21.88 13.45
C GLY A 334 -26.29 21.46 12.30
N ARG A 335 -26.38 22.24 11.21
CA ARG A 335 -27.20 21.91 10.05
C ARG A 335 -26.40 21.10 9.02
N PRO A 336 -27.04 20.17 8.29
CA PRO A 336 -26.37 19.45 7.21
C PRO A 336 -25.84 20.38 6.13
N ALA A 337 -24.67 20.06 5.58
CA ALA A 337 -24.09 20.73 4.42
C ALA A 337 -23.78 19.70 3.32
N THR A 338 -24.14 20.01 2.07
CA THR A 338 -23.93 19.10 0.92
C THR A 338 -23.17 19.79 -0.19
N THR A 339 -22.21 19.08 -0.79
CA THR A 339 -21.43 19.55 -1.92
C THR A 339 -20.87 18.38 -2.72
N HIS A 340 -20.85 18.46 -4.05
CA HIS A 340 -20.29 17.42 -4.93
C HIS A 340 -20.83 15.99 -4.65
N GLY A 341 -22.10 15.86 -4.28
CA GLY A 341 -22.70 14.56 -3.91
C GLY A 341 -22.25 14.00 -2.56
N ILE A 342 -21.53 14.79 -1.75
CA ILE A 342 -21.10 14.46 -0.38
C ILE A 342 -21.92 15.28 0.61
N THR A 343 -22.48 14.61 1.63
CA THR A 343 -23.28 15.26 2.66
C THR A 343 -22.66 15.07 4.03
N PHE A 344 -22.44 16.19 4.74
CA PHE A 344 -22.03 16.18 6.13
C PHE A 344 -23.25 16.33 7.05
N THR A 345 -23.35 15.49 8.07
CA THR A 345 -24.36 15.58 9.14
C THR A 345 -23.70 15.46 10.51
N ARG A 346 -24.36 15.98 11.55
CA ARG A 346 -23.91 15.83 12.94
C ARG A 346 -24.97 15.13 13.76
N GLU A 347 -24.66 13.94 14.26
CA GLU A 347 -25.58 13.08 15.01
C GLU A 347 -24.87 12.60 16.28
N ALA A 348 -25.45 12.84 17.46
CA ALA A 348 -24.90 12.44 18.76
C ALA A 348 -23.39 12.76 18.98
N GLY A 349 -22.93 13.92 18.51
CA GLY A 349 -21.52 14.33 18.64
C GLY A 349 -20.56 13.67 17.65
N ILE A 350 -21.06 12.93 16.66
CA ILE A 350 -20.31 12.37 15.54
C ILE A 350 -20.57 13.23 14.31
N LEU A 351 -19.51 13.65 13.63
CA LEU A 351 -19.62 14.20 12.27
C LEU A 351 -19.61 13.02 11.30
N PHE A 352 -20.70 12.86 10.55
CA PHE A 352 -20.79 11.88 9.48
C PHE A 352 -20.53 12.56 8.12
N CYS A 353 -19.89 11.82 7.22
CA CYS A 353 -19.68 12.19 5.83
C CYS A 353 -20.27 11.09 4.95
N ALA A 354 -21.44 11.35 4.36
CA ALA A 354 -22.12 10.44 3.46
C ALA A 354 -21.50 10.55 2.04
N LEU A 355 -21.07 9.41 1.52
CA LEU A 355 -20.51 9.25 0.18
C LEU A 355 -21.63 9.09 -0.86
N PRO A 356 -21.33 9.15 -2.18
CA PRO A 356 -22.34 8.96 -3.22
C PRO A 356 -23.01 7.57 -3.18
N SER A 357 -22.33 6.58 -2.61
CA SER A 357 -22.87 5.22 -2.36
C SER A 357 -23.89 5.16 -1.23
N GLY A 358 -24.08 6.25 -0.47
CA GLY A 358 -24.86 6.29 0.76
C GLY A 358 -24.11 5.80 2.00
N ARG A 359 -22.91 5.20 1.85
CA ARG A 359 -22.09 4.82 3.00
C ARG A 359 -21.57 6.05 3.73
N ARG A 360 -21.53 6.00 5.06
CA ARG A 360 -21.09 7.12 5.90
C ARG A 360 -19.72 6.85 6.52
N LEU A 361 -18.82 7.82 6.40
CA LEU A 361 -17.60 7.89 7.20
C LEU A 361 -17.92 8.59 8.53
N ALA A 362 -17.30 8.16 9.63
CA ALA A 362 -17.57 8.68 10.96
C ALA A 362 -16.33 9.37 11.55
N TYR A 363 -16.54 10.57 12.09
CA TYR A 363 -15.54 11.34 12.84
C TYR A 363 -16.09 11.61 14.25
N PRO A 364 -15.88 10.67 15.20
CA PRO A 364 -16.41 10.78 16.56
C PRO A 364 -15.81 11.95 17.32
N GLY A 365 -16.65 12.69 18.04
CA GLY A 365 -16.20 13.84 18.85
C GLY A 365 -15.66 14.99 18.02
N ALA A 366 -15.96 15.05 16.71
CA ALA A 366 -15.43 16.07 15.83
C ALA A 366 -15.78 17.48 16.31
N THR A 367 -14.77 18.34 16.38
CA THR A 367 -14.89 19.74 16.79
C THR A 367 -13.84 20.61 16.07
N ILE A 368 -14.03 21.92 16.07
CA ILE A 368 -13.06 22.88 15.55
C ILE A 368 -12.14 23.30 16.71
N THR A 369 -10.85 23.30 16.44
CA THR A 369 -9.78 23.71 17.37
C THR A 369 -8.75 24.54 16.63
N THR A 370 -7.94 25.31 17.35
CA THR A 370 -6.83 26.06 16.75
C THR A 370 -5.59 25.18 16.66
N SER A 371 -5.05 25.02 15.45
CA SER A 371 -3.80 24.31 15.19
C SER A 371 -2.58 25.04 15.78
N LYS A 372 -1.44 24.34 15.81
CA LYS A 372 -0.14 24.92 16.19
C LYS A 372 0.28 26.16 15.38
N PHE A 373 -0.31 26.34 14.19
CA PHE A 373 -0.05 27.46 13.29
C PHE A 373 -1.12 28.55 13.35
N GLY A 374 -2.01 28.53 14.35
CA GLY A 374 -3.04 29.55 14.54
C GLY A 374 -4.21 29.47 13.56
N ARG A 375 -4.35 28.37 12.82
CA ARG A 375 -5.46 28.13 11.89
C ARG A 375 -6.50 27.22 12.51
N ASP A 376 -7.77 27.48 12.23
CA ASP A 376 -8.86 26.58 12.58
C ASP A 376 -8.71 25.25 11.83
N VAL A 377 -8.76 24.16 12.59
CA VAL A 377 -8.67 22.79 12.09
C VAL A 377 -9.72 21.93 12.77
N ILE A 378 -10.16 20.90 12.07
CA ILE A 378 -11.09 19.91 12.64
C ILE A 378 -10.26 18.87 13.39
N THR A 379 -10.61 18.60 14.65
CA THR A 379 -10.08 17.48 15.41
C THR A 379 -11.16 16.48 15.71
N TYR A 380 -10.82 15.19 15.73
CA TYR A 380 -11.73 14.10 16.04
C TYR A 380 -11.01 12.97 16.76
N GLN A 381 -11.76 12.09 17.42
CA GLN A 381 -11.23 10.94 18.13
C GLN A 381 -11.07 9.73 17.20
N GLY A 382 -9.90 9.08 17.21
CA GLY A 382 -9.68 7.84 16.49
C GLY A 382 -8.32 7.23 16.72
N GLN A 383 -8.05 6.09 16.09
CA GLN A 383 -6.78 5.38 16.23
C GLN A 383 -5.63 6.03 15.42
N ASN A 384 -4.61 6.60 16.03
CA ASN A 384 -3.47 7.21 15.34
C ASN A 384 -2.55 6.16 14.66
N THR A 385 -1.48 6.62 13.99
CA THR A 385 -0.50 5.74 13.31
C THR A 385 0.21 4.78 14.26
N ALA A 386 0.33 5.14 15.55
CA ALA A 386 0.85 4.26 16.60
C ALA A 386 -0.18 3.26 17.14
N LYS A 387 -1.34 3.11 16.46
CA LYS A 387 -2.46 2.23 16.84
C LYS A 387 -3.09 2.55 18.20
N ARG A 388 -2.91 3.77 18.71
CA ARG A 388 -3.51 4.25 19.97
C ARG A 388 -4.69 5.16 19.70
N TRP A 389 -5.71 5.12 20.56
CA TRP A 389 -6.83 6.05 20.48
C TRP A 389 -6.37 7.46 20.91
N ASP A 390 -6.62 8.46 20.08
CA ASP A 390 -6.09 9.81 20.25
C ASP A 390 -6.95 10.85 19.52
N TRP A 391 -6.67 12.13 19.77
CA TRP A 391 -7.19 13.24 18.99
C TRP A 391 -6.37 13.44 17.73
N ILE A 392 -7.04 13.51 16.59
CA ILE A 392 -6.41 13.57 15.26
C ILE A 392 -6.88 14.81 14.54
N GLU A 393 -5.93 15.61 14.06
CA GLU A 393 -6.21 16.74 13.18
C GLU A 393 -6.56 16.27 11.76
N THR A 394 -7.55 16.93 11.18
CA THR A 394 -7.96 16.81 9.78
C THR A 394 -8.33 18.17 9.19
N TYR A 395 -8.31 18.22 7.86
CA TYR A 395 -8.54 19.41 7.06
C TYR A 395 -8.95 18.97 5.65
N GLY A 396 -9.47 19.87 4.83
CA GLY A 396 -10.04 19.61 3.50
C GLY A 396 -9.37 18.53 2.67
N PRO A 397 -8.10 18.68 2.28
CA PRO A 397 -7.36 17.67 1.51
C PRO A 397 -7.33 16.26 2.15
N LYS A 398 -7.19 16.17 3.48
CA LYS A 398 -7.23 14.89 4.20
C LYS A 398 -8.63 14.29 4.31
N LEU A 399 -9.67 15.14 4.38
CA LEU A 399 -11.06 14.69 4.25
C LEU A 399 -11.29 14.14 2.84
N VAL A 400 -10.82 14.84 1.81
CA VAL A 400 -10.89 14.39 0.41
C VAL A 400 -10.14 13.07 0.19
N GLU A 401 -8.96 12.89 0.78
CA GLU A 401 -8.26 11.60 0.75
C GLU A 401 -9.13 10.45 1.27
N ASN A 402 -9.76 10.65 2.43
CA ASN A 402 -10.65 9.64 3.01
C ASN A 402 -11.86 9.36 2.10
N ILE A 403 -12.46 10.41 1.54
CA ILE A 403 -13.62 10.31 0.63
C ILE A 403 -13.23 9.51 -0.62
N VAL A 404 -12.12 9.87 -1.28
CA VAL A 404 -11.66 9.22 -2.51
C VAL A 404 -11.31 7.75 -2.27
N GLN A 405 -10.52 7.45 -1.24
CA GLN A 405 -10.16 6.07 -0.89
C GLN A 405 -11.39 5.24 -0.50
N ALA A 406 -12.37 5.84 0.17
CA ALA A 406 -13.61 5.18 0.53
C ALA A 406 -14.51 4.93 -0.69
N THR A 407 -14.63 5.88 -1.60
CA THR A 407 -15.37 5.71 -2.85
C THR A 407 -14.70 4.65 -3.75
N ALA A 408 -13.37 4.63 -3.86
CA ALA A 408 -12.65 3.58 -4.58
C ALA A 408 -12.92 2.18 -3.98
N ARG A 409 -12.96 2.09 -2.65
CA ARG A 409 -13.34 0.86 -1.94
C ARG A 409 -14.78 0.42 -2.28
N ASP A 410 -15.71 1.35 -2.40
CA ASP A 410 -17.11 1.02 -2.72
C ASP A 410 -17.26 0.52 -4.15
N LEU A 411 -16.49 1.08 -5.09
CA LEU A 411 -16.41 0.57 -6.46
C LEU A 411 -15.79 -0.83 -6.53
N LEU A 412 -14.79 -1.12 -5.71
CA LEU A 412 -14.23 -2.47 -5.58
C LEU A 412 -15.26 -3.45 -5.02
N ALA A 413 -15.98 -3.06 -3.98
CA ALA A 413 -17.02 -3.90 -3.37
C ALA A 413 -18.13 -4.24 -4.38
N TYR A 414 -18.58 -3.23 -5.14
CA TYR A 414 -19.53 -3.42 -6.23
C TYR A 414 -18.99 -4.34 -7.34
N ALA A 415 -17.71 -4.21 -7.70
CA ALA A 415 -17.07 -5.08 -8.68
C ALA A 415 -17.02 -6.53 -8.22
N ILE A 416 -16.67 -6.80 -6.95
CA ILE A 416 -16.71 -8.15 -6.36
C ILE A 416 -18.10 -8.77 -6.54
N GLN A 417 -19.14 -8.06 -6.12
CA GLN A 417 -20.52 -8.54 -6.21
C GLN A 417 -20.95 -8.81 -7.65
N THR A 418 -20.58 -7.92 -8.57
CA THR A 418 -20.92 -8.04 -10.00
C THR A 418 -20.25 -9.26 -10.65
N VAL A 419 -18.98 -9.48 -10.33
CA VAL A 419 -18.17 -10.58 -10.87
C VAL A 419 -18.65 -11.92 -10.29
N GLU A 420 -18.87 -12.00 -8.98
CA GLU A 420 -19.42 -13.19 -8.30
C GLU A 420 -20.81 -13.56 -8.82
N ALA A 421 -21.71 -12.57 -9.01
CA ALA A 421 -23.06 -12.79 -9.53
C ALA A 421 -23.07 -13.37 -10.96
N LYS A 422 -22.01 -13.14 -11.74
CA LYS A 422 -21.81 -13.70 -13.07
C LYS A 422 -21.15 -15.09 -13.06
N GLY A 423 -20.91 -15.67 -11.88
CA GLY A 423 -20.30 -16.99 -11.72
C GLY A 423 -18.78 -16.98 -11.79
N TRP A 424 -18.13 -15.82 -11.61
CA TRP A 424 -16.67 -15.70 -11.57
C TRP A 424 -16.20 -15.62 -10.10
N PRO A 425 -15.73 -16.73 -9.51
CA PRO A 425 -15.44 -16.77 -8.08
C PRO A 425 -14.15 -16.02 -7.73
N VAL A 426 -14.26 -14.97 -6.91
CA VAL A 426 -13.14 -14.17 -6.40
C VAL A 426 -12.49 -14.92 -5.23
N VAL A 427 -11.21 -15.27 -5.34
CA VAL A 427 -10.47 -15.96 -4.28
C VAL A 427 -9.68 -15.02 -3.39
N MET A 428 -9.36 -13.82 -3.89
CA MET A 428 -8.60 -12.81 -3.17
C MET A 428 -8.76 -11.45 -3.86
N HIS A 429 -8.47 -10.39 -3.13
CA HIS A 429 -8.34 -9.05 -3.69
C HIS A 429 -7.20 -8.31 -2.99
N VAL A 430 -6.48 -7.46 -3.71
CA VAL A 430 -5.30 -6.74 -3.21
C VAL A 430 -5.36 -5.30 -3.71
N HIS A 431 -5.43 -4.33 -2.79
CA HIS A 431 -5.65 -2.92 -3.13
C HIS A 431 -6.89 -2.75 -4.01
N ASP A 432 -6.70 -2.49 -5.31
CA ASP A 432 -7.74 -2.27 -6.31
C ASP A 432 -7.81 -3.43 -7.34
N GLU A 433 -7.13 -4.54 -7.05
CA GLU A 433 -7.08 -5.77 -7.85
C GLU A 433 -8.04 -6.83 -7.31
N LEU A 434 -8.70 -7.53 -8.23
CA LEU A 434 -9.49 -8.74 -8.01
C LEU A 434 -8.75 -9.95 -8.58
N ILE A 435 -8.78 -11.06 -7.85
CA ILE A 435 -8.16 -12.32 -8.26
C ILE A 435 -9.24 -13.38 -8.27
N ILE A 436 -9.51 -13.89 -9.46
CA ILE A 436 -10.56 -14.86 -9.77
C ILE A 436 -9.88 -16.19 -10.06
N GLU A 437 -10.45 -17.30 -9.61
CA GLU A 437 -9.91 -18.65 -9.86
C GLU A 437 -10.92 -19.48 -10.67
N VAL A 438 -10.61 -19.76 -11.94
CA VAL A 438 -11.51 -20.49 -12.85
C VAL A 438 -10.83 -21.67 -13.55
N PRO A 439 -11.58 -22.68 -14.00
CA PRO A 439 -11.01 -23.78 -14.80
C PRO A 439 -10.36 -23.25 -16.08
N LYS A 440 -9.25 -23.85 -16.50
CA LYS A 440 -8.51 -23.45 -17.72
C LYS A 440 -9.37 -23.36 -18.98
N SER A 441 -10.40 -24.20 -19.09
CA SER A 441 -11.34 -24.19 -20.21
C SER A 441 -12.14 -22.88 -20.35
N HIS A 442 -12.19 -22.04 -19.30
CA HIS A 442 -12.86 -20.75 -19.31
C HIS A 442 -11.91 -19.60 -19.70
N CYS A 443 -10.61 -19.86 -19.80
CA CYS A 443 -9.59 -18.85 -20.12
C CYS A 443 -9.38 -18.63 -21.62
N ASP A 444 -9.87 -19.54 -22.49
CA ASP A 444 -9.80 -19.40 -23.95
C ASP A 444 -10.70 -18.23 -24.41
N GLY A 445 -10.17 -17.01 -24.30
CA GLY A 445 -10.87 -15.75 -24.56
C GLY A 445 -10.57 -14.63 -23.54
N CYS A 446 -10.03 -14.97 -22.36
CA CYS A 446 -9.67 -14.02 -21.31
C CYS A 446 -8.14 -13.96 -21.16
N ALA A 447 -7.49 -13.09 -21.93
CA ALA A 447 -6.05 -12.89 -21.83
C ALA A 447 -5.67 -12.27 -20.47
N GLY A 448 -4.90 -12.98 -19.65
CA GLY A 448 -4.25 -12.43 -18.47
C GLY A 448 -3.67 -13.49 -17.54
N ARG A 449 -2.39 -13.85 -17.72
CA ARG A 449 -1.63 -14.57 -16.68
C ARG A 449 -1.34 -13.62 -15.52
N VAL A 450 -1.30 -14.17 -14.31
CA VAL A 450 -0.85 -13.48 -13.10
C VAL A 450 0.60 -13.04 -13.22
N GLY A 451 0.79 -11.80 -13.66
CA GLY A 451 1.88 -10.96 -13.20
C GLY A 451 1.26 -9.94 -12.28
N PHE A 452 1.27 -10.18 -10.97
CA PHE A 452 0.95 -9.12 -10.02
C PHE A 452 1.93 -7.96 -10.29
N VAL A 453 1.43 -6.82 -10.78
CA VAL A 453 2.23 -5.65 -11.16
C VAL A 453 3.11 -5.18 -10.02
#